data_AF-A0A1F6TDK4-F1
#
_entry.id   AF-A0A1F6TDK4-F1
#
_cell.length_a   1.000
_cell.length_b   1.000
_cell.length_c   1.000
_cell.angle_alpha   90.00
_cell.angle_beta   90.00
_cell.angle_gamma   90.00
#
_symmetry.space_group_name_H-M   'P 1'
#
loop_
_entity.id
_entity.type
_entity.pdbx_description
1 polymer ?
#
loop_
_entity_poly.entity_id
_entity_poly.type
_entity_poly.pdbx_seq_one_letter_code
_entity_poly.pdbx_strand_id
1 'polypeptide(L)'
;MKKFPILFTALPQTLLVLAMFFQPAGAAEKPVLAVAEFKNQTSAGWWRGGVGWELSDMLTNELASMEKFKMVERRKLQSVLGEQDLAASGRIRPGTGAKIGQVTGAQYLVTGTVSAYEEKTEGMGGGISFRGISVGGKSEEAYMAVDLRVINTTTGDIEFSRTVEAKSSGGGINIGVYRGGFGGQLSKYENTPAGKAIRGVLMEISEYLGCVMVDKDSCLAEYKGKETKRREKTKSSIKLDEEPRPAAFPDHRRNAA
;
A
#
# COMPACT_ATOMS: atom_id res chain seq x y z
N MET A 1 84.25 -3.60 -49.02
CA MET A 1 83.24 -3.07 -49.96
C MET A 1 81.88 -3.67 -49.61
N LYS A 2 80.82 -2.84 -49.45
CA LYS A 2 79.40 -3.11 -49.80
C LYS A 2 78.76 -4.37 -49.14
N LYS A 3 77.70 -4.35 -48.32
CA LYS A 3 76.43 -3.60 -48.30
C LYS A 3 75.67 -3.92 -46.98
N PHE A 4 75.06 -2.92 -46.34
CA PHE A 4 73.75 -3.05 -45.65
C PHE A 4 72.64 -2.95 -46.74
N PRO A 5 71.33 -3.24 -46.54
CA PRO A 5 70.52 -3.46 -45.31
C PRO A 5 69.57 -4.72 -45.42
N ILE A 6 68.66 -5.07 -44.50
CA ILE A 6 67.27 -4.59 -44.36
C ILE A 6 66.64 -5.14 -43.06
N LEU A 7 65.95 -4.23 -42.37
CA LEU A 7 65.03 -4.39 -41.25
C LEU A 7 63.98 -5.51 -41.41
N PHE A 8 63.74 -6.27 -40.34
CA PHE A 8 62.39 -6.74 -40.00
C PHE A 8 62.13 -6.48 -38.52
N THR A 9 61.36 -5.42 -38.27
CA THR A 9 60.84 -5.04 -36.96
C THR A 9 59.72 -6.00 -36.56
N ALA A 10 59.96 -6.83 -35.54
CA ALA A 10 58.89 -7.59 -34.87
C ALA A 10 58.19 -6.64 -33.88
N LEU A 11 56.96 -6.23 -34.20
CA LEU A 11 56.08 -5.56 -33.24
C LEU A 11 55.68 -6.55 -32.12
N PRO A 12 55.70 -6.15 -30.84
CA PRO A 12 55.09 -6.94 -29.79
C PRO A 12 53.57 -6.80 -29.93
N GLN A 13 52.87 -7.93 -30.05
CA GLN A 13 51.42 -7.98 -29.94
C GLN A 13 51.01 -7.50 -28.55
N THR A 14 50.46 -6.29 -28.48
CA THR A 14 49.76 -5.75 -27.33
C THR A 14 48.50 -6.58 -27.09
N LEU A 15 48.58 -7.48 -26.11
CA LEU A 15 47.44 -8.22 -25.59
C LEU A 15 46.53 -7.24 -24.83
N LEU A 16 45.52 -6.71 -25.52
CA LEU A 16 44.46 -5.91 -24.91
C LEU A 16 43.56 -6.85 -24.08
N VAL A 17 43.86 -6.98 -22.79
CA VAL A 17 42.99 -7.67 -21.82
C VAL A 17 41.74 -6.80 -21.63
N LEU A 18 40.67 -7.15 -22.35
CA LEU A 18 39.32 -6.63 -22.12
C LEU A 18 38.82 -7.22 -20.80
N ALA A 19 39.14 -6.57 -19.68
CA ALA A 19 38.49 -6.85 -18.41
C ALA A 19 37.00 -6.50 -18.56
N MET A 20 36.16 -7.50 -18.82
CA MET A 20 34.73 -7.40 -18.58
C MET A 20 34.57 -7.08 -17.10
N PHE A 21 34.30 -5.81 -16.79
CA PHE A 21 33.76 -5.43 -15.50
C PHE A 21 32.41 -6.15 -15.36
N PHE A 22 32.43 -7.28 -14.67
CA PHE A 22 31.22 -7.91 -14.17
C PHE A 22 30.68 -6.96 -13.10
N GLN A 23 29.91 -5.95 -13.52
CA GLN A 23 29.20 -5.10 -12.59
C GLN A 23 28.20 -6.02 -11.89
N PRO A 24 28.30 -6.23 -10.56
CA PRO A 24 27.21 -6.88 -9.86
C PRO A 24 25.99 -6.00 -10.10
N ALA A 25 24.98 -6.57 -10.76
CA ALA A 25 23.68 -5.92 -10.86
C ALA A 25 23.25 -5.61 -9.43
N GLY A 26 23.34 -4.33 -9.03
CA GLY A 26 22.97 -3.90 -7.70
C GLY A 26 21.54 -4.35 -7.48
N ALA A 27 21.31 -5.20 -6.48
CA ALA A 27 19.97 -5.54 -6.06
C ALA A 27 19.25 -4.22 -5.78
N ALA A 28 18.17 -3.93 -6.52
CA ALA A 28 17.40 -2.72 -6.31
C ALA A 28 16.99 -2.67 -4.83
N GLU A 29 17.38 -1.60 -4.14
CA GLU A 29 17.13 -1.50 -2.70
C GLU A 29 15.62 -1.43 -2.45
N LYS A 30 15.12 -2.31 -1.57
CA LYS A 30 13.68 -2.39 -1.27
C LYS A 30 13.20 -1.07 -0.66
N PRO A 31 12.13 -0.44 -1.18
CA PRO A 31 11.59 0.77 -0.59
C PRO A 31 11.25 0.56 0.90
N VAL A 32 11.58 1.56 1.73
CA VAL A 32 11.36 1.47 3.18
C VAL A 32 10.02 2.10 3.55
N LEU A 33 9.05 1.29 3.96
CA LEU A 33 7.67 1.69 4.18
C LEU A 33 7.29 1.62 5.66
N ALA A 34 6.45 2.55 6.08
CA ALA A 34 5.69 2.49 7.31
C ALA A 34 4.20 2.65 7.01
N VAL A 35 3.35 1.92 7.73
CA VAL A 35 1.89 2.11 7.67
C VAL A 35 1.44 2.90 8.90
N ALA A 36 0.79 4.03 8.68
CA ALA A 36 0.17 4.83 9.73
C ALA A 36 -1.20 4.24 10.12
N GLU A 37 -1.68 4.60 11.32
CA GLU A 37 -3.02 4.24 11.78
C GLU A 37 -4.08 4.61 10.72
N PHE A 38 -4.90 3.64 10.34
CA PHE A 38 -6.03 3.90 9.47
C PHE A 38 -7.06 4.78 10.17
N LYS A 39 -7.65 5.71 9.42
CA LYS A 39 -8.75 6.55 9.88
C LYS A 39 -10.08 6.06 9.32
N ASN A 40 -11.17 6.51 9.93
CA ASN A 40 -12.52 6.17 9.50
C ASN A 40 -13.37 7.43 9.40
N GLN A 41 -14.04 7.60 8.26
CA GLN A 41 -14.98 8.68 7.97
C GLN A 41 -16.40 8.15 7.73
N THR A 42 -16.66 6.89 8.10
CA THR A 42 -17.95 6.21 7.91
C THR A 42 -18.65 5.95 9.24
N SER A 43 -19.92 5.57 9.18
CA SER A 43 -20.73 5.09 10.30
C SER A 43 -20.61 3.57 10.54
N ALA A 44 -19.56 2.92 10.03
CA ALA A 44 -19.35 1.48 10.16
C ALA A 44 -19.49 0.97 11.60
N GLY A 45 -20.49 0.12 11.84
CA GLY A 45 -20.83 -0.40 13.18
C GLY A 45 -19.73 -1.27 13.81
N TRP A 46 -18.86 -1.87 13.00
CA TRP A 46 -17.72 -2.68 13.43
C TRP A 46 -16.51 -1.84 13.84
N TRP A 47 -16.43 -0.56 13.44
CA TRP A 47 -15.30 0.29 13.77
C TRP A 47 -15.34 0.73 15.24
N ARG A 48 -14.36 0.29 16.02
CA ARG A 48 -14.21 0.63 17.44
C ARG A 48 -12.74 0.93 17.77
N GLY A 49 -12.50 1.48 18.96
CA GLY A 49 -11.21 2.06 19.33
C GLY A 49 -10.06 1.05 19.21
N GLY A 50 -9.14 1.26 18.27
CA GLY A 50 -8.01 0.35 17.99
C GLY A 50 -8.10 -0.37 16.63
N VAL A 51 -9.28 -0.40 15.99
CA VAL A 51 -9.45 -1.02 14.66
C VAL A 51 -8.57 -0.35 13.60
N GLY A 52 -8.35 0.96 13.66
CA GLY A 52 -7.43 1.65 12.76
C GLY A 52 -6.01 1.09 12.80
N TRP A 53 -5.52 0.77 14.01
CA TRP A 53 -4.23 0.11 14.20
C TRP A 53 -4.25 -1.35 13.74
N GLU A 54 -5.33 -2.09 14.00
CA GLU A 54 -5.50 -3.47 13.54
C GLU A 54 -5.43 -3.57 12.01
N LEU A 55 -6.10 -2.65 11.28
CA LEU A 55 -6.00 -2.58 9.82
C LEU A 55 -4.58 -2.22 9.35
N SER A 56 -3.89 -1.35 10.09
CA SER A 56 -2.52 -0.96 9.77
C SER A 56 -1.54 -2.12 9.93
N ASP A 57 -1.71 -2.93 10.97
CA ASP A 57 -0.93 -4.15 11.18
C ASP A 57 -1.20 -5.17 10.08
N MET A 58 -2.48 -5.37 9.73
CA MET A 58 -2.88 -6.29 8.67
C MET A 58 -2.25 -5.91 7.34
N LEU A 59 -2.30 -4.63 6.96
CA LEU A 59 -1.63 -4.15 5.76
C LEU A 59 -0.10 -4.28 5.86
N THR A 60 0.48 -3.98 7.03
CA THR A 60 1.93 -4.12 7.25
C THR A 60 2.38 -5.56 7.05
N ASN A 61 1.62 -6.52 7.58
CA ASN A 61 1.89 -7.95 7.43
C ASN A 61 1.77 -8.39 5.98
N GLU A 62 0.74 -7.93 5.26
CA GLU A 62 0.55 -8.25 3.85
C GLU A 62 1.74 -7.74 3.03
N LEU A 63 2.09 -6.45 3.16
CA LEU A 63 3.23 -5.84 2.48
C LEU A 63 4.57 -6.49 2.84
N ALA A 64 4.76 -6.87 4.11
CA ALA A 64 5.96 -7.59 4.55
C ALA A 64 6.06 -8.99 3.91
N SER A 65 4.92 -9.69 3.79
CA SER A 65 4.87 -11.05 3.23
C SER A 65 5.17 -11.10 1.72
N MET A 66 4.99 -9.98 1.01
CA MET A 66 5.36 -9.87 -0.40
C MET A 66 6.88 -9.88 -0.62
N GLU A 67 7.68 -9.65 0.43
CA GLU A 67 9.14 -9.50 0.37
C GLU A 67 9.64 -8.43 -0.62
N LYS A 68 8.78 -7.51 -1.07
CA LYS A 68 9.12 -6.41 -1.98
C LYS A 68 9.54 -5.12 -1.26
N PHE A 69 9.19 -5.01 0.02
CA PHE A 69 9.37 -3.80 0.83
C PHE A 69 10.20 -4.09 2.08
N LYS A 70 10.89 -3.06 2.59
CA LYS A 70 11.44 -3.07 3.94
C LYS A 70 10.45 -2.37 4.87
N MET A 71 9.69 -3.14 5.64
CA MET A 71 8.69 -2.58 6.56
C MET A 71 9.35 -2.11 7.86
N VAL A 72 8.95 -0.94 8.36
CA VAL A 72 9.34 -0.45 9.69
C VAL A 72 8.11 -0.22 10.56
N GLU A 73 8.26 -0.57 11.84
CA GLU A 73 7.18 -0.58 12.82
C GLU A 73 6.84 0.84 13.31
N ARG A 74 5.55 1.16 13.38
CA ARG A 74 5.06 2.46 13.89
C ARG A 74 4.20 2.30 15.13
N ARG A 75 3.38 1.26 15.21
CA ARG A 75 2.50 1.03 16.36
C ARG A 75 3.30 0.73 17.61
N LYS A 76 4.35 -0.06 17.49
CA LYS A 76 5.21 -0.46 18.62
C LYS A 76 6.52 0.34 18.69
N LEU A 77 6.62 1.46 17.99
CA LEU A 77 7.84 2.27 17.98
C LEU A 77 8.24 2.71 19.40
N GLN A 78 7.28 3.10 20.24
CA GLN A 78 7.57 3.49 21.62
C GLN A 78 8.19 2.35 22.44
N SER A 79 7.76 1.10 22.22
CA SER A 79 8.36 -0.06 22.87
C SER A 79 9.79 -0.30 22.39
N VAL A 80 10.07 -0.09 21.10
CA VAL A 80 11.42 -0.18 20.54
C VAL A 80 12.34 0.90 21.13
N LEU A 81 11.85 2.14 21.25
CA LEU A 81 12.58 3.22 21.90
C LEU A 81 12.84 2.91 23.38
N GLY A 82 11.84 2.35 24.08
CA GLY A 82 11.98 1.91 25.46
C GLY A 82 13.08 0.85 25.66
N GLU A 83 13.33 -0.02 24.69
CA GLU A 83 14.47 -0.96 24.75
C GLU A 83 15.83 -0.28 24.54
N GLN A 84 15.89 0.76 23.71
CA GLN A 84 17.12 1.58 23.59
C GLN A 84 17.38 2.33 24.91
N ASP A 85 16.33 2.84 25.56
CA ASP A 85 16.42 3.49 26.87
C ASP A 85 16.82 2.49 27.97
N LEU A 86 16.26 1.28 27.95
CA LEU A 86 16.63 0.22 28.88
C LEU A 86 18.10 -0.17 28.72
N ALA A 87 18.58 -0.28 27.47
CA ALA A 87 19.97 -0.52 27.16
C ALA A 87 20.89 0.58 27.68
N ALA A 88 20.49 1.85 27.53
CA ALA A 88 21.25 2.99 28.03
C ALA A 88 21.20 3.14 29.56
N SER A 89 20.20 2.56 30.23
CA SER A 89 20.03 2.67 31.68
C SER A 89 21.03 1.84 32.51
N GLY A 90 21.82 0.97 31.87
CA GLY A 90 22.77 0.09 32.56
C GLY A 90 22.14 -1.11 33.27
N ARG A 91 20.84 -1.37 33.06
CA ARG A 91 20.09 -2.45 33.71
C ARG A 91 20.18 -3.83 33.03
N ILE A 92 20.77 -3.90 31.84
CA ILE A 92 20.87 -5.13 31.05
C ILE A 92 22.33 -5.61 30.95
N ARG A 93 22.51 -6.86 30.49
CA ARG A 93 23.86 -7.42 30.29
C ARG A 93 24.65 -6.60 29.25
N PRO A 94 25.95 -6.32 29.50
CA PRO A 94 26.79 -5.61 28.53
C PRO A 94 26.79 -6.28 27.15
N GLY A 95 26.67 -5.46 26.10
CA GLY A 95 26.71 -5.90 24.70
C GLY A 95 25.42 -6.51 24.14
N THR A 96 24.34 -6.62 24.91
CA THR A 96 23.06 -7.18 24.43
C THR A 96 22.00 -6.15 24.06
N GLY A 97 22.26 -4.88 24.37
CA GLY A 97 21.26 -3.82 24.24
C GLY A 97 21.01 -3.35 22.83
N ALA A 98 19.78 -2.88 22.59
CA ALA A 98 19.46 -2.08 21.43
C ALA A 98 20.27 -0.78 21.44
N LYS A 99 20.80 -0.38 20.29
CA LYS A 99 21.62 0.84 20.16
C LYS A 99 20.72 2.06 19.95
N ILE A 100 20.96 3.12 20.73
CA ILE A 100 20.29 4.42 20.55
C ILE A 100 20.54 4.96 19.14
N GLY A 101 19.50 5.54 18.55
CA GLY A 101 19.59 6.26 17.26
C GLY A 101 19.70 5.35 16.05
N GLN A 102 19.48 4.04 16.22
CA GLN A 102 19.51 3.05 15.13
C GLN A 102 18.11 2.65 14.63
N VAL A 103 17.06 3.41 14.97
CA VAL A 103 15.73 3.21 14.39
C VAL A 103 15.78 3.57 12.91
N THR A 104 15.37 2.64 12.04
CA THR A 104 15.29 2.91 10.60
C THR A 104 14.14 3.88 10.30
N GLY A 105 14.45 4.98 9.62
CA GLY A 105 13.45 5.90 9.08
C GLY A 105 12.67 5.27 7.92
N ALA A 106 11.37 5.54 7.85
CA ALA A 106 10.59 5.19 6.65
C ALA A 106 10.85 6.24 5.58
N GLN A 107 11.09 5.80 4.34
CA GLN A 107 11.13 6.70 3.18
C GLN A 107 9.71 7.08 2.76
N TYR A 108 8.77 6.14 2.95
CA TYR A 108 7.38 6.29 2.60
C TYR A 108 6.45 6.01 3.77
N LEU A 109 5.50 6.91 3.98
CA LEU A 109 4.39 6.72 4.92
C LEU A 109 3.13 6.39 4.13
N VAL A 110 2.60 5.19 4.34
CA VAL A 110 1.33 4.73 3.79
C VAL A 110 0.22 5.06 4.78
N THR A 111 -0.81 5.78 4.31
CA THR A 111 -1.98 6.14 5.11
C THR A 111 -3.24 5.65 4.42
N GLY A 112 -4.20 5.12 5.18
CA GLY A 112 -5.50 4.70 4.69
C GLY A 112 -6.63 5.36 5.47
N THR A 113 -7.65 5.84 4.78
CA THR A 113 -8.90 6.31 5.39
C THR A 113 -10.06 5.52 4.83
N VAL A 114 -10.80 4.80 5.67
CA VAL A 114 -12.08 4.20 5.27
C VAL A 114 -13.05 5.34 4.98
N SER A 115 -13.33 5.57 3.69
CA SER A 115 -14.12 6.71 3.19
C SER A 115 -15.56 6.32 2.86
N ALA A 116 -15.82 5.05 2.57
CA ALA A 116 -17.17 4.52 2.42
C ALA A 116 -17.27 3.10 3.00
N TYR A 117 -18.41 2.82 3.64
CA TYR A 117 -18.78 1.49 4.09
C TYR A 117 -20.29 1.35 3.99
N GLU A 118 -20.74 0.33 3.28
CA GLU A 118 -22.15 -0.02 3.16
C GLU A 118 -22.29 -1.52 3.40
N GLU A 119 -23.28 -1.92 4.18
CA GLU A 119 -23.60 -3.33 4.38
C GLU A 119 -25.07 -3.54 4.09
N LYS A 120 -25.36 -4.37 3.09
CA LYS A 120 -26.74 -4.71 2.74
C LYS A 120 -27.24 -5.78 3.69
N THR A 121 -28.04 -5.37 4.66
CA THR A 121 -28.83 -6.25 5.50
C THR A 121 -30.19 -6.49 4.86
N GLU A 122 -30.25 -7.31 3.81
CA GLU A 122 -31.54 -7.86 3.38
C GLU A 122 -31.97 -8.94 4.39
N GLY A 123 -32.98 -8.66 5.23
CA GLY A 123 -33.72 -9.68 5.97
C GLY A 123 -33.69 -9.58 7.50
N MET A 124 -34.50 -8.68 8.04
CA MET A 124 -35.17 -8.92 9.33
C MET A 124 -36.28 -9.95 9.08
N GLY A 125 -35.99 -11.26 9.19
CA GLY A 125 -37.03 -12.29 9.12
C GLY A 125 -36.52 -13.70 8.84
N GLY A 126 -36.44 -14.53 9.89
CA GLY A 126 -36.40 -15.99 9.76
C GLY A 126 -35.02 -16.64 9.77
N GLY A 127 -34.41 -16.78 10.95
CA GLY A 127 -33.42 -17.84 11.17
C GLY A 127 -34.14 -19.17 11.43
N ILE A 128 -33.73 -20.25 10.78
CA ILE A 128 -34.19 -21.60 11.11
C ILE A 128 -33.22 -22.17 12.13
N SER A 129 -33.69 -22.35 13.37
CA SER A 129 -32.99 -23.14 14.38
C SER A 129 -33.40 -24.60 14.24
N PHE A 130 -32.47 -25.46 13.79
CA PHE A 130 -32.66 -26.91 13.82
C PHE A 130 -31.50 -27.55 14.60
N ARG A 131 -31.84 -28.28 15.68
CA ARG A 131 -30.87 -29.05 16.51
C ARG A 131 -29.68 -28.25 17.08
N GLY A 132 -29.90 -27.02 17.53
CA GLY A 132 -28.86 -26.23 18.22
C GLY A 132 -27.85 -25.55 17.28
N ILE A 133 -28.02 -25.68 15.96
CA ILE A 133 -27.28 -24.89 14.97
C ILE A 133 -28.22 -23.78 14.49
N SER A 134 -27.87 -22.53 14.84
CA SER A 134 -28.56 -21.35 14.34
C SER A 134 -27.90 -20.90 13.04
N VAL A 135 -28.60 -20.99 11.92
CA VAL A 135 -28.21 -20.35 10.66
C VAL A 135 -29.23 -19.25 10.40
N GLY A 136 -28.87 -18.02 10.77
CA GLY A 136 -29.75 -16.85 10.69
C GLY A 136 -29.11 -15.68 9.95
N GLY A 137 -29.91 -15.04 9.09
CA GLY A 137 -29.71 -13.69 8.53
C GLY A 137 -28.49 -13.51 7.63
N LYS A 138 -28.64 -13.72 6.32
CA LYS A 138 -27.58 -13.43 5.35
C LYS A 138 -27.42 -11.91 5.20
N SER A 139 -26.41 -11.32 5.85
CA SER A 139 -25.79 -10.12 5.29
C SER A 139 -25.15 -10.58 3.96
N GLU A 140 -25.74 -10.17 2.83
CA GLU A 140 -25.38 -10.76 1.54
C GLU A 140 -24.10 -10.14 0.97
N GLU A 141 -23.90 -8.84 1.21
CA GLU A 141 -22.76 -8.08 0.69
C GLU A 141 -22.42 -6.88 1.59
N ALA A 142 -21.13 -6.65 1.79
CA ALA A 142 -20.56 -5.42 2.32
C ALA A 142 -19.67 -4.78 1.25
N TYR A 143 -19.78 -3.47 1.10
CA TYR A 143 -18.93 -2.64 0.28
C TYR A 143 -18.05 -1.79 1.20
N MET A 144 -16.78 -1.67 0.85
CA MET A 144 -15.84 -0.80 1.56
C MET A 144 -14.96 -0.07 0.55
N ALA A 145 -14.74 1.23 0.78
CA ALA A 145 -13.78 2.05 0.07
C ALA A 145 -12.75 2.64 1.03
N VAL A 146 -11.48 2.59 0.64
CA VAL A 146 -10.36 3.19 1.37
C VAL A 146 -9.62 4.15 0.47
N ASP A 147 -9.47 5.40 0.93
CA ASP A 147 -8.58 6.37 0.31
C ASP A 147 -7.15 6.13 0.80
N LEU A 148 -6.34 5.58 -0.09
CA LEU A 148 -4.92 5.29 0.10
C LEU A 148 -4.07 6.48 -0.32
N ARG A 149 -3.07 6.83 0.49
CA ARG A 149 -2.00 7.78 0.12
C ARG A 149 -0.64 7.23 0.52
N VAL A 150 0.35 7.45 -0.34
CA VAL A 150 1.76 7.18 -0.09
C VAL A 150 2.49 8.52 -0.10
N ILE A 151 3.08 8.86 1.05
CA ILE A 151 3.69 10.16 1.28
C ILE A 151 5.20 9.98 1.41
N ASN A 152 5.97 10.75 0.66
CA ASN A 152 7.42 10.84 0.83
C ASN A 152 7.72 11.57 2.15
N THR A 153 8.42 10.92 3.07
CA THR A 153 8.66 11.48 4.42
C THR A 153 9.68 12.60 4.44
N THR A 154 10.47 12.76 3.38
CA THR A 154 11.49 13.82 3.25
C THR A 154 10.88 15.10 2.69
N THR A 155 10.05 15.01 1.65
CA THR A 155 9.47 16.19 0.98
C THR A 155 8.04 16.52 1.43
N GLY A 156 7.30 15.53 1.93
CA GLY A 156 5.87 15.64 2.21
C GLY A 156 4.98 15.45 0.98
N ASP A 157 5.56 15.15 -0.18
CA ASP A 157 4.80 14.95 -1.41
C ASP A 157 3.98 13.66 -1.37
N ILE A 158 2.77 13.71 -1.92
CA ILE A 158 1.95 12.53 -2.14
C ILE A 158 2.39 11.90 -3.47
N GLU A 159 3.20 10.84 -3.40
CA GLU A 159 3.70 10.15 -4.59
C GLU A 159 2.63 9.28 -5.25
N PHE A 160 1.79 8.64 -4.44
CA PHE A 160 0.68 7.83 -4.93
C PHE A 160 -0.58 8.08 -4.13
N SER A 161 -1.73 8.15 -4.81
CA SER A 161 -3.04 8.30 -4.18
C SER A 161 -4.09 7.57 -4.99
N ARG A 162 -4.96 6.81 -4.31
CA ARG A 162 -6.01 6.03 -4.95
C ARG A 162 -7.14 5.70 -3.98
N THR A 163 -8.37 5.69 -4.47
CA THR A 163 -9.50 5.07 -3.75
C THR A 163 -9.57 3.60 -4.15
N VAL A 164 -9.38 2.71 -3.17
CA VAL A 164 -9.46 1.26 -3.35
C VAL A 164 -10.79 0.77 -2.82
N GLU A 165 -11.54 0.07 -3.66
CA GLU A 165 -12.90 -0.39 -3.38
C GLU A 165 -12.94 -1.92 -3.38
N ALA A 166 -13.62 -2.53 -2.41
CA ALA A 166 -13.94 -3.96 -2.43
C ALA A 166 -15.38 -4.23 -2.05
N LYS A 167 -15.93 -5.31 -2.60
CA LYS A 167 -17.24 -5.86 -2.26
C LYS A 167 -17.07 -7.29 -1.78
N SER A 168 -17.68 -7.64 -0.66
CA SER A 168 -17.77 -9.03 -0.25
C SER A 168 -18.90 -9.70 -1.03
N SER A 169 -18.59 -10.66 -1.90
CA SER A 169 -19.62 -11.53 -2.48
C SER A 169 -19.91 -12.73 -1.57
N GLY A 170 -21.18 -13.18 -1.55
CA GLY A 170 -21.62 -14.38 -0.84
C GLY A 170 -20.99 -15.69 -1.34
N GLY A 171 -20.51 -15.71 -2.59
CA GLY A 171 -19.72 -16.82 -3.14
C GLY A 171 -18.35 -16.86 -2.47
N GLY A 172 -17.99 -18.03 -1.91
CA GLY A 172 -16.70 -18.28 -1.29
C GLY A 172 -15.56 -17.95 -2.24
N ILE A 173 -15.03 -16.74 -2.14
CA ILE A 173 -13.74 -16.43 -2.73
C ILE A 173 -12.78 -17.35 -1.99
N ASN A 174 -12.17 -18.27 -2.73
CA ASN A 174 -10.96 -18.95 -2.31
C ASN A 174 -9.86 -17.88 -2.18
N ILE A 175 -9.92 -17.08 -1.12
CA ILE A 175 -8.83 -16.22 -0.64
C ILE A 175 -7.82 -17.20 -0.03
N GLY A 176 -7.23 -18.05 -0.86
CA GLY A 176 -6.23 -19.04 -0.48
C GLY A 176 -4.84 -18.43 -0.24
N VAL A 177 -4.73 -17.11 -0.30
CA VAL A 177 -3.45 -16.38 -0.29
C VAL A 177 -3.29 -15.43 0.90
N TYR A 178 -4.37 -15.01 1.55
CA TYR A 178 -4.27 -14.19 2.76
C TYR A 178 -3.92 -15.09 3.95
N ARG A 179 -2.65 -15.08 4.35
CA ARG A 179 -2.12 -15.85 5.50
C ARG A 179 -2.29 -15.14 6.85
N GLY A 180 -2.83 -13.91 6.84
CA GLY A 180 -3.09 -13.13 8.05
C GLY A 180 -4.46 -13.45 8.69
N GLY A 181 -4.52 -13.49 10.02
CA GLY A 181 -5.78 -13.57 10.77
C GLY A 181 -6.29 -12.19 11.19
N PHE A 182 -7.56 -12.10 11.56
CA PHE A 182 -8.14 -10.91 12.17
C PHE A 182 -7.80 -10.90 13.67
N GLY A 183 -7.01 -9.92 14.12
CA GLY A 183 -6.66 -9.75 15.52
C GLY A 183 -7.64 -8.84 16.27
N GLY A 184 -7.61 -8.88 17.60
CA GLY A 184 -8.27 -7.88 18.44
C GLY A 184 -9.78 -7.78 18.23
N GLN A 185 -10.27 -6.57 18.02
CA GLN A 185 -11.70 -6.27 17.85
C GLN A 185 -12.26 -6.79 16.53
N LEU A 186 -11.42 -6.91 15.50
CA LEU A 186 -11.82 -7.41 14.20
C LEU A 186 -12.06 -8.93 14.19
N SER A 187 -11.54 -9.68 15.17
CA SER A 187 -11.71 -11.15 15.25
C SER A 187 -13.18 -11.61 15.14
N LYS A 188 -14.13 -10.84 15.69
CA LYS A 188 -15.57 -11.13 15.61
C LYS A 188 -16.17 -10.95 14.22
N TYR A 189 -15.47 -10.21 13.35
CA TYR A 189 -15.89 -9.90 11.99
C TYR A 189 -15.14 -10.74 10.97
N GLU A 190 -14.26 -11.64 11.39
CA GLU A 190 -13.36 -12.39 10.52
C GLU A 190 -14.09 -13.12 9.38
N ASN A 191 -15.24 -13.71 9.67
CA ASN A 191 -16.02 -14.47 8.69
C ASN A 191 -17.27 -13.73 8.19
N THR A 192 -17.43 -12.45 8.54
CA THR A 192 -18.57 -11.64 8.12
C THR A 192 -18.31 -10.98 6.76
N PRO A 193 -19.35 -10.47 6.08
CA PRO A 193 -19.21 -9.62 4.89
C PRO A 193 -18.25 -8.45 5.12
N ALA A 194 -18.33 -7.79 6.29
CA ALA A 194 -17.40 -6.74 6.69
C ALA A 194 -15.94 -7.24 6.65
N GLY A 195 -15.63 -8.38 7.28
CA GLY A 195 -14.28 -8.93 7.27
C GLY A 195 -13.79 -9.35 5.89
N LYS A 196 -14.68 -9.85 5.03
CA LYS A 196 -14.35 -10.16 3.63
C LYS A 196 -14.02 -8.90 2.83
N ALA A 197 -14.81 -7.84 2.97
CA ALA A 197 -14.56 -6.55 2.32
C ALA A 197 -13.23 -5.94 2.81
N ILE A 198 -12.96 -6.03 4.12
CA ILE A 198 -11.69 -5.59 4.71
C ILE A 198 -10.50 -6.31 4.08
N ARG A 199 -10.52 -7.66 4.02
CA ARG A 199 -9.44 -8.42 3.37
C ARG A 199 -9.26 -8.02 1.92
N GLY A 200 -10.37 -7.93 1.18
CA GLY A 200 -10.34 -7.58 -0.24
C GLY A 200 -9.67 -6.24 -0.49
N VAL A 201 -10.00 -5.21 0.30
CA VAL A 201 -9.37 -3.89 0.17
C VAL A 201 -7.88 -3.94 0.52
N LEU A 202 -7.50 -4.59 1.63
CA LEU A 202 -6.09 -4.65 2.03
C LEU A 202 -5.22 -5.40 1.03
N MET A 203 -5.74 -6.49 0.46
CA MET A 203 -5.09 -7.25 -0.61
C MET A 203 -4.90 -6.38 -1.86
N GLU A 204 -5.97 -5.75 -2.38
CA GLU A 204 -5.88 -4.88 -3.56
C GLU A 204 -4.95 -3.67 -3.32
N ILE A 205 -4.90 -3.11 -2.09
CA ILE A 205 -3.91 -2.09 -1.71
C ILE A 205 -2.49 -2.64 -1.85
N SER A 206 -2.21 -3.81 -1.27
CA SER A 206 -0.87 -4.40 -1.26
C SER A 206 -0.36 -4.72 -2.67
N GLU A 207 -1.22 -5.30 -3.51
CA GLU A 207 -0.91 -5.59 -4.92
C GLU A 207 -0.66 -4.30 -5.71
N TYR A 208 -1.50 -3.27 -5.50
CA TYR A 208 -1.32 -1.97 -6.13
C TYR A 208 0.01 -1.33 -5.75
N LEU A 209 0.37 -1.34 -4.46
CA LEU A 209 1.64 -0.80 -3.99
C LEU A 209 2.83 -1.59 -4.55
N GLY A 210 2.76 -2.93 -4.56
CA GLY A 210 3.76 -3.79 -5.19
C GLY A 210 4.00 -3.40 -6.64
N CYS A 211 2.92 -3.21 -7.38
CA CYS A 211 2.96 -2.80 -8.78
C CYS A 211 3.59 -1.42 -8.98
N VAL A 212 3.07 -0.38 -8.33
CA VAL A 212 3.49 1.01 -8.65
C VAL A 212 4.86 1.38 -8.08
N MET A 213 5.26 0.76 -6.97
CA MET A 213 6.51 1.09 -6.29
C MET A 213 7.67 0.19 -6.70
N VAL A 214 7.41 -1.08 -7.02
CA VAL A 214 8.46 -2.10 -7.22
C VAL A 214 8.44 -2.66 -8.64
N ASP A 215 7.36 -3.34 -9.04
CA ASP A 215 7.35 -4.10 -10.31
C ASP A 215 7.39 -3.18 -11.53
N LYS A 216 6.59 -2.10 -11.51
CA LYS A 216 6.48 -1.06 -12.55
C LYS A 216 6.31 -1.64 -13.97
N ASP A 217 5.68 -2.82 -14.06
CA ASP A 217 5.54 -3.59 -15.30
C ASP A 217 4.17 -3.37 -15.95
N SER A 218 3.66 -4.38 -16.67
CA SER A 218 2.33 -4.40 -17.27
C SER A 218 1.17 -4.13 -16.28
N CYS A 219 1.36 -4.37 -14.99
CA CYS A 219 0.35 -4.14 -13.96
C CYS A 219 -0.12 -2.67 -13.89
N LEU A 220 0.73 -1.71 -14.29
CA LEU A 220 0.39 -0.29 -14.32
C LEU A 220 -0.76 0.00 -15.28
N ALA A 221 -0.80 -0.68 -16.42
CA ALA A 221 -1.86 -0.51 -17.41
C ALA A 221 -3.20 -1.02 -16.87
N GLU A 222 -3.19 -2.14 -16.14
CA GLU A 222 -4.38 -2.69 -15.50
C GLU A 222 -4.96 -1.72 -14.47
N TYR A 223 -4.12 -1.19 -13.57
CA TYR A 223 -4.59 -0.27 -12.54
C TYR A 223 -5.04 1.08 -13.08
N LYS A 224 -4.38 1.60 -14.13
CA LYS A 224 -4.90 2.75 -14.88
C LYS A 224 -6.26 2.46 -15.50
N GLY A 225 -6.43 1.28 -16.10
CA GLY A 225 -7.71 0.83 -16.65
C GLY A 225 -8.82 0.72 -15.59
N LYS A 226 -8.51 0.15 -14.41
CA LYS A 226 -9.42 0.09 -13.25
C LYS A 226 -9.84 1.50 -12.81
N GLU A 227 -8.90 2.44 -12.68
CA GLU A 227 -9.21 3.83 -12.33
C GLU A 227 -10.08 4.55 -13.37
N THR A 228 -9.79 4.37 -14.66
CA THR A 228 -10.60 4.97 -15.73
C THR A 228 -12.04 4.46 -15.68
N LYS A 229 -12.22 3.13 -15.58
CA LYS A 229 -13.55 2.50 -15.47
C LYS A 229 -14.31 2.99 -14.25
N ARG A 230 -13.64 3.13 -13.10
CA ARG A 230 -14.25 3.66 -11.87
C ARG A 230 -14.74 5.09 -12.09
N ARG A 231 -13.89 5.97 -12.63
CA ARG A 231 -14.23 7.36 -12.92
C ARG A 231 -15.37 7.49 -13.94
N GLU A 232 -15.36 6.69 -14.99
CA GLU A 232 -16.42 6.66 -16.00
C GLU A 232 -17.75 6.21 -15.39
N LYS A 233 -17.73 5.14 -14.59
CA LYS A 233 -18.92 4.68 -13.86
C LYS A 233 -19.47 5.78 -12.97
N THR A 234 -18.62 6.42 -12.16
CA THR A 234 -19.02 7.55 -11.30
C THR A 234 -19.62 8.70 -12.11
N LYS A 235 -18.96 9.10 -13.21
CA LYS A 235 -19.48 10.15 -14.12
C LYS A 235 -20.83 9.78 -14.71
N SER A 236 -21.00 8.54 -15.16
CA SER A 236 -22.26 8.06 -15.76
C SER A 236 -23.43 8.02 -14.77
N SER A 237 -23.13 7.93 -13.46
CA SER A 237 -24.14 7.89 -12.39
C SER A 237 -24.49 9.26 -11.80
N ILE A 238 -23.84 10.35 -12.23
CA ILE A 238 -24.04 11.69 -11.68
C ILE A 238 -24.67 12.60 -12.75
N LYS A 239 -25.71 13.34 -12.36
CA LYS A 239 -26.18 14.51 -13.11
C LYS A 239 -25.44 15.72 -12.56
N LEU A 240 -24.54 16.28 -13.36
CA LEU A 240 -23.93 17.57 -13.04
C LEU A 240 -24.81 18.63 -13.68
N ASP A 241 -25.33 19.55 -12.88
CA ASP A 241 -25.98 20.74 -13.43
C ASP A 241 -24.94 21.50 -14.25
N GLU A 242 -25.27 21.83 -15.49
CA GLU A 242 -24.43 22.64 -16.36
C GLU A 242 -24.42 24.05 -15.77
N GLU A 243 -23.41 24.36 -14.95
CA GLU A 243 -23.26 25.72 -14.43
C GLU A 243 -23.13 26.67 -15.62
N PRO A 244 -24.00 27.69 -15.75
CA PRO A 244 -23.95 28.58 -16.90
C PRO A 244 -22.56 29.20 -16.95
N ARG A 245 -21.86 28.97 -18.07
CA ARG A 245 -20.57 29.58 -18.39
C ARG A 245 -20.63 31.05 -17.92
N PRO A 246 -19.75 31.50 -17.00
CA PRO A 246 -19.77 32.90 -16.61
C PRO A 246 -19.62 33.73 -17.88
N ALA A 247 -20.56 34.66 -18.08
CA ALA A 247 -20.53 35.57 -19.21
C ALA A 247 -19.13 36.19 -19.28
N ALA A 248 -18.53 36.18 -20.46
CA ALA A 248 -17.18 36.66 -20.71
C ALA A 248 -16.98 38.00 -19.98
N PHE A 249 -15.97 38.05 -19.10
CA PHE A 249 -15.56 39.28 -18.43
C PHE A 249 -15.39 40.38 -19.49
N PRO A 250 -16.13 41.50 -19.39
CA PRO A 250 -15.94 42.60 -20.33
C PRO A 250 -14.51 43.11 -20.19
N ASP A 251 -13.79 43.09 -21.32
CA ASP A 251 -12.45 43.65 -21.44
C ASP A 251 -12.50 45.16 -21.21
N HIS A 252 -12.10 45.60 -20.02
CA HIS A 252 -11.99 47.01 -19.65
C HIS A 252 -10.78 47.72 -20.29
N ARG A 253 -10.03 47.10 -21.22
CA ARG A 253 -8.94 47.76 -21.97
C ARG A 253 -9.35 48.42 -23.29
N ARG A 254 -10.60 48.89 -23.40
CA ARG A 254 -11.00 49.81 -24.46
C ARG A 254 -11.57 51.06 -23.82
N ASN A 255 -10.69 51.99 -23.43
CA ASN A 255 -10.91 53.43 -23.30
C ASN A 255 -9.65 54.12 -22.74
N ALA A 256 -8.53 53.97 -23.45
CA ALA A 256 -7.36 54.83 -23.30
C ALA A 256 -6.97 55.32 -24.71
N ALA A 257 -7.73 56.28 -25.20
CA ALA A 257 -7.41 57.16 -26.32
C ALA A 257 -8.16 58.48 -26.11
#